data_AF-A0A6B8JVX0-F1
#
_entry.id   AF-A0A6B8JVX0-F1
#
_cell.length_a   1.000
_cell.length_b   1.000
_cell.length_c   1.000
_cell.angle_alpha   90.00
_cell.angle_beta   90.00
_cell.angle_gamma   90.00
#
_symmetry.space_group_name_H-M   'P 1'
#
loop_
_entity.id
_entity.type
_entity.pdbx_description
1 polymer ?
#
loop_
_entity_poly.entity_id
_entity_poly.type
_entity_poly.pdbx_seq_one_letter_code
_entity_poly.pdbx_strand_id
1 'polypeptide(L)'
;MHLSRWMDELSNPLLRSLDGRVRRWRVNSRILVSENNRFVFFRVPKAGHSTVCRTLVYYDRSLDEGVRQTFLARLDRSVPYPHPREIGYISARRALRTHYLFTFVRNPYRRVLSAYLDKVARGKKAAKNLKYGCTGNGQLKFHEFLDQLKGPTLFNGPHWCPQVALLPQNRGKLDFIGRLERIDTDLEHLVQKIFNRPLSEGVQSWDIHRTRSEEDFAHYYDTTAIETVYNLYREDFLAFGYRRDPDFSQ
;
A
#
# COMPACT_ATOMS: atom_id res chain seq x y z
N MET A 1 22.34 13.27 12.53
CA MET A 1 21.46 12.67 11.51
C MET A 1 20.02 12.34 11.99
N HIS A 2 19.75 12.25 13.30
CA HIS A 2 18.41 11.95 13.82
C HIS A 2 17.48 13.18 13.95
N LEU A 3 18.00 14.37 14.30
CA LEU A 3 17.19 15.59 14.45
C LEU A 3 16.58 16.08 13.13
N SER A 4 17.36 16.14 12.04
CA SER A 4 16.84 16.60 10.74
C SER A 4 15.72 15.72 10.21
N ARG A 5 15.88 14.39 10.31
CA ARG A 5 14.83 13.41 9.95
C ARG A 5 13.55 13.60 10.76
N TRP A 6 13.68 13.88 12.04
CA TRP A 6 12.54 14.10 12.93
C TRP A 6 11.85 15.44 12.63
N MET A 7 12.61 16.50 12.40
CA MET A 7 12.09 17.80 11.97
C MET A 7 11.37 17.71 10.62
N ASP A 8 11.89 16.96 9.65
CA ASP A 8 11.21 16.72 8.37
C ASP A 8 9.88 15.97 8.55
N GLU A 9 9.81 14.99 9.46
CA GLU A 9 8.55 14.28 9.74
C GLU A 9 7.46 15.18 10.33
N LEU A 10 7.85 16.19 11.11
CA LEU A 10 6.92 17.12 11.75
C LEU A 10 6.56 18.30 10.86
N SER A 11 7.49 18.76 10.03
CA SER A 11 7.30 19.94 9.18
C SER A 11 6.72 19.61 7.82
N ASN A 12 7.09 18.47 7.21
CA ASN A 12 6.65 18.12 5.87
C ASN A 12 5.12 17.89 5.82
N PRO A 13 4.36 18.69 5.06
CA PRO A 13 2.90 18.63 5.08
C PRO A 13 2.33 17.26 4.68
N LEU A 14 2.92 16.58 3.70
CA LEU A 14 2.48 15.24 3.28
C LEU A 14 2.62 14.23 4.42
N LEU A 15 3.75 14.26 5.14
CA LEU A 15 3.99 13.36 6.27
C LEU A 15 3.18 13.75 7.51
N ARG A 16 3.05 15.04 7.79
CA ARG A 16 2.25 15.57 8.91
C ARG A 16 0.77 15.23 8.76
N SER A 17 0.27 15.18 7.52
CA SER A 17 -1.13 14.84 7.24
C SER A 17 -1.49 13.39 7.57
N LEU A 18 -0.52 12.48 7.68
CA LEU A 18 -0.74 11.06 7.94
C LEU A 18 -1.35 10.79 9.32
N ASP A 19 -2.07 9.68 9.40
CA ASP A 19 -2.64 9.11 10.64
C ASP A 19 -1.67 9.16 11.84
N GLY A 20 -0.44 8.70 11.64
CA GLY A 20 0.65 8.80 12.61
C GLY A 20 0.86 7.60 13.52
N ARG A 21 -0.06 6.61 13.55
CA ARG A 21 0.13 5.37 14.32
C ARG A 21 1.27 4.52 13.77
N VAL A 22 1.47 4.53 12.46
CA VAL A 22 2.71 4.01 11.84
C VAL A 22 3.73 5.16 11.76
N ARG A 23 4.95 4.90 12.24
CA ARG A 23 6.03 5.92 12.21
C ARG A 23 6.20 6.50 10.80
N ARG A 24 6.15 7.83 10.68
CA ARG A 24 6.10 8.55 9.40
C ARG A 24 7.26 8.22 8.46
N TRP A 25 8.50 8.04 8.95
CA TRP A 25 9.61 7.60 8.09
C TRP A 25 9.40 6.22 7.45
N ARG A 26 8.63 5.31 8.07
CA ARG A 26 8.28 4.02 7.46
C ARG A 26 7.23 4.18 6.35
N VAL A 27 6.47 5.27 6.38
CA VAL A 27 5.47 5.62 5.35
C VAL A 27 6.06 6.51 4.26
N ASN A 28 7.08 7.32 4.54
CA ASN A 28 7.69 8.26 3.58
C ASN A 28 7.98 7.63 2.22
N SER A 29 8.70 6.49 2.17
CA SER A 29 9.04 5.84 0.91
C SER A 29 7.85 5.21 0.18
N ARG A 30 6.65 5.23 0.77
CA ARG A 30 5.41 4.75 0.14
C ARG A 30 4.64 5.88 -0.53
N ILE A 31 4.97 7.13 -0.27
CA ILE A 31 4.34 8.28 -0.91
C ILE A 31 5.21 8.63 -2.12
N LEU A 32 4.62 8.56 -3.30
CA LEU A 32 5.27 8.94 -4.55
C LEU A 32 4.71 10.28 -5.01
N VAL A 33 5.58 11.20 -5.41
CA VAL A 33 5.17 12.51 -5.92
C VAL A 33 5.70 12.70 -7.33
N SER A 34 4.84 13.09 -8.25
CA SER A 34 5.23 13.54 -9.59
C SER A 34 4.80 14.99 -9.76
N GLU A 35 5.76 15.91 -9.85
CA GLU A 35 5.49 17.32 -10.13
C GLU A 35 5.09 17.52 -11.60
N ASN A 36 5.68 16.76 -12.53
CA ASN A 36 5.38 16.85 -13.97
C ASN A 36 3.93 16.45 -14.28
N ASN A 37 3.47 15.33 -13.73
CA ASN A 37 2.09 14.84 -13.93
C ASN A 37 1.14 15.24 -12.79
N ARG A 38 1.63 16.07 -11.84
CA ARG A 38 0.88 16.64 -10.72
C ARG A 38 0.05 15.61 -9.95
N PHE A 39 0.68 14.53 -9.48
CA PHE A 39 0.01 13.53 -8.64
C PHE A 39 0.78 13.19 -7.36
N VAL A 40 0.04 12.73 -6.36
CA VAL A 40 0.57 12.13 -5.13
C VAL A 40 -0.08 10.76 -4.93
N PHE A 41 0.72 9.71 -4.96
CA PHE A 41 0.25 8.33 -4.76
C PHE A 41 0.66 7.81 -3.38
N PHE A 42 -0.33 7.56 -2.52
CA PHE A 42 -0.14 6.91 -1.23
C PHE A 42 -0.18 5.38 -1.40
N ARG A 43 0.98 4.71 -1.37
CA ARG A 43 1.04 3.26 -1.62
C ARG A 43 0.70 2.44 -0.38
N VAL A 44 -0.35 1.63 -0.51
CA VAL A 44 -0.71 0.61 0.47
C VAL A 44 -0.08 -0.74 0.08
N PRO A 45 0.77 -1.34 0.94
CA PRO A 45 1.29 -2.67 0.70
C PRO A 45 0.16 -3.70 0.57
N LYS A 46 0.33 -4.61 -0.38
CA LYS A 46 -0.61 -5.72 -0.67
C LYS A 46 -1.95 -5.31 -1.28
N ALA A 47 -2.09 -4.06 -1.73
CA ALA A 47 -3.23 -3.55 -2.48
C ALA A 47 -2.86 -3.18 -3.93
N GLY A 48 -2.09 -4.05 -4.62
CA GLY A 48 -1.76 -3.84 -6.05
C GLY A 48 -0.81 -2.70 -6.39
N HIS A 49 -0.19 -2.03 -5.40
CA HIS A 49 0.64 -0.85 -5.67
C HIS A 49 1.79 -1.05 -6.67
N SER A 50 2.33 -2.27 -6.81
CA SER A 50 3.35 -2.56 -7.84
C SER A 50 2.81 -2.42 -9.25
N THR A 51 1.60 -2.93 -9.50
CA THR A 51 0.89 -2.80 -10.79
C THR A 51 0.61 -1.33 -11.08
N VAL A 52 0.11 -0.59 -10.09
CA VAL A 52 -0.12 0.86 -10.23
C VAL A 52 1.17 1.61 -10.54
N CYS A 53 2.30 1.29 -9.87
CA CYS A 53 3.59 1.92 -10.16
C CYS A 53 4.08 1.63 -11.58
N ARG A 54 3.99 0.37 -12.05
CA ARG A 54 4.35 0.01 -13.43
C ARG A 54 3.51 0.77 -14.44
N THR A 55 2.21 0.91 -14.16
CA THR A 55 1.28 1.68 -15.00
C THR A 55 1.70 3.13 -15.09
N LEU A 56 1.89 3.81 -13.95
CA LEU A 56 2.31 5.21 -13.91
C LEU A 56 3.62 5.42 -14.68
N VAL A 57 4.65 4.59 -14.41
CA VAL A 57 5.95 4.70 -15.07
C VAL A 57 5.86 4.44 -16.58
N TYR A 58 5.01 3.51 -17.02
CA TYR A 58 4.81 3.23 -18.45
C TYR A 58 4.25 4.44 -19.20
N TYR A 59 3.23 5.11 -18.66
CA TYR A 59 2.59 6.26 -19.30
C TYR A 59 3.34 7.58 -19.14
N ASP A 60 4.17 7.70 -18.11
CA ASP A 60 4.88 8.93 -17.79
C ASP A 60 6.03 9.20 -18.79
N ARG A 61 5.73 10.02 -19.80
CA ARG A 61 6.70 10.46 -20.83
C ARG A 61 7.67 11.53 -20.33
N SER A 62 7.50 12.03 -19.11
CA SER A 62 8.43 12.99 -18.51
C SER A 62 9.64 12.33 -17.87
N LEU A 63 9.57 11.00 -17.64
CA LEU A 63 10.70 10.22 -17.18
C LEU A 63 11.69 9.96 -18.33
N ASP A 64 12.97 9.90 -17.98
CA ASP A 64 14.00 9.43 -18.90
C ASP A 64 13.68 8.03 -19.43
N GLU A 65 13.91 7.81 -20.73
CA GLU A 65 13.58 6.54 -21.39
C GLU A 65 14.36 5.38 -20.80
N GLY A 66 15.66 5.57 -20.54
CA GLY A 66 16.52 4.55 -19.96
C GLY A 66 16.07 4.15 -18.56
N VAL A 67 15.71 5.14 -17.72
CA VAL A 67 15.13 4.91 -16.39
C VAL A 67 13.82 4.14 -16.49
N ARG A 68 12.92 4.55 -17.40
CA ARG A 68 11.62 3.90 -17.61
C ARG A 68 11.78 2.45 -18.04
N GLN A 69 12.60 2.18 -19.05
CA GLN A 69 12.86 0.83 -19.55
C GLN A 69 13.52 -0.05 -18.47
N THR A 70 14.50 0.50 -17.74
CA THR A 70 15.18 -0.22 -16.65
C THR A 70 14.20 -0.64 -15.56
N PHE A 71 13.33 0.27 -15.12
CA PHE A 71 12.32 -0.03 -14.10
C PHE A 71 11.34 -1.11 -14.57
N LEU A 72 10.83 -0.99 -15.80
CA LEU A 72 9.86 -1.93 -16.37
C LEU A 72 10.46 -3.33 -16.58
N ALA A 73 11.73 -3.41 -16.98
CA ALA A 73 12.44 -4.66 -17.24
C ALA A 73 12.90 -5.37 -15.95
N ARG A 74 13.45 -4.63 -14.98
CA ARG A 74 14.12 -5.22 -13.79
C ARG A 74 13.21 -5.43 -12.59
N LEU A 75 11.97 -4.91 -12.62
CA LEU A 75 11.13 -4.80 -11.42
C LEU A 75 11.90 -4.14 -10.28
N ASP A 76 12.63 -3.06 -10.59
CA ASP A 76 13.45 -2.38 -9.60
C ASP A 76 12.58 -1.96 -8.40
N ARG A 77 13.13 -2.12 -7.19
CA ARG A 77 12.46 -1.72 -5.95
C ARG A 77 12.34 -0.21 -5.85
N SER A 78 13.24 0.53 -6.49
CA SER A 78 13.19 1.99 -6.50
C SER A 78 12.29 2.47 -7.63
N VAL A 79 11.10 2.93 -7.29
CA VAL A 79 10.20 3.55 -8.26
C VAL A 79 10.75 4.95 -8.57
N PRO A 80 10.82 5.38 -9.84
CA PRO A 80 11.46 6.64 -10.24
C PRO A 80 10.60 7.89 -9.92
N TYR A 81 10.12 7.99 -8.68
CA TYR A 81 9.40 9.14 -8.17
C TYR A 81 9.94 9.50 -6.79
N PRO A 82 10.21 10.78 -6.51
CA PRO A 82 10.69 11.21 -5.22
C PRO A 82 9.63 11.03 -4.12
N HIS A 83 10.11 10.89 -2.89
CA HIS A 83 9.28 10.86 -1.69
C HIS A 83 9.16 12.25 -1.04
N PRO A 84 8.22 12.46 -0.10
CA PRO A 84 8.03 13.75 0.55
C PRO A 84 9.30 14.39 1.12
N ARG A 85 10.18 13.59 1.76
CA ARG A 85 11.47 14.09 2.26
C ARG A 85 12.42 14.58 1.18
N GLU A 86 12.38 14.01 -0.02
CA GLU A 86 13.28 14.39 -1.11
C GLU A 86 12.83 15.69 -1.77
N ILE A 87 11.52 15.97 -1.81
CA ILE A 87 10.98 17.20 -2.40
C ILE A 87 10.92 18.39 -1.42
N GLY A 88 11.08 18.14 -0.11
CA GLY A 88 11.08 19.18 0.93
C GLY A 88 9.70 19.81 1.22
N TYR A 89 9.69 20.80 2.12
CA TYR A 89 8.46 21.41 2.64
C TYR A 89 7.63 22.13 1.57
N ILE A 90 8.26 22.97 0.75
CA ILE A 90 7.56 23.86 -0.20
C ILE A 90 6.83 23.04 -1.26
N SER A 91 7.52 22.09 -1.89
CA SER A 91 6.92 21.20 -2.90
C SER A 91 5.87 20.29 -2.29
N ALA A 92 6.11 19.71 -1.10
CA ALA A 92 5.09 18.91 -0.41
C ALA A 92 3.82 19.72 -0.07
N ARG A 93 3.97 20.99 0.32
CA ARG A 93 2.83 21.90 0.56
C ARG A 93 2.06 22.19 -0.72
N ARG A 94 2.77 22.40 -1.84
CA ARG A 94 2.17 22.61 -3.17
C ARG A 94 1.45 21.35 -3.64
N ALA A 95 2.08 20.19 -3.50
CA ALA A 95 1.53 18.90 -3.89
C ALA A 95 0.18 18.64 -3.22
N LEU A 96 0.09 18.80 -1.89
CA LEU A 96 -1.17 18.65 -1.15
C LEU A 96 -2.32 19.55 -1.61
N ARG A 97 -2.05 20.67 -2.28
CA ARG A 97 -3.05 21.65 -2.69
C ARG A 97 -3.44 21.57 -4.17
N THR A 98 -2.56 21.02 -5.00
CA THR A 98 -2.61 21.22 -6.45
C THR A 98 -2.44 19.96 -7.27
N HIS A 99 -2.06 18.85 -6.62
CA HIS A 99 -1.89 17.56 -7.26
C HIS A 99 -3.12 16.70 -7.04
N TYR A 100 -3.28 15.69 -7.90
CA TYR A 100 -4.25 14.63 -7.74
C TYR A 100 -3.76 13.61 -6.70
N LEU A 101 -4.43 13.54 -5.56
CA LEU A 101 -4.09 12.67 -4.44
C LEU A 101 -4.89 11.38 -4.54
N PHE A 102 -4.22 10.24 -4.62
CA PHE A 102 -4.93 8.96 -4.73
C PHE A 102 -4.25 7.82 -4.00
N THR A 103 -5.01 6.75 -3.82
CA THR A 103 -4.53 5.48 -3.28
C THR A 103 -5.27 4.31 -3.90
N PHE A 104 -4.76 3.10 -3.66
CA PHE A 104 -5.46 1.85 -3.93
C PHE A 104 -5.53 1.04 -2.65
N VAL A 105 -6.72 0.51 -2.36
CA VAL A 105 -7.00 -0.32 -1.18
C VAL A 105 -7.39 -1.73 -1.59
N ARG A 106 -7.45 -2.64 -0.63
CA ARG A 106 -7.90 -4.03 -0.82
C ARG A 106 -8.75 -4.46 0.37
N ASN A 107 -9.63 -5.42 0.17
CA ASN A 107 -10.36 -6.09 1.24
C ASN A 107 -9.39 -6.51 2.35
N PRO A 108 -9.63 -6.12 3.63
CA PRO A 108 -8.70 -6.38 4.72
C PRO A 108 -8.34 -7.86 4.89
N TYR A 109 -9.30 -8.77 4.70
CA TYR A 109 -9.05 -10.21 4.79
C TYR A 109 -8.02 -10.71 3.78
N ARG A 110 -8.21 -10.35 2.51
CA ARG A 110 -7.29 -10.72 1.44
C ARG A 110 -5.93 -10.06 1.63
N ARG A 111 -5.91 -8.81 2.13
CA ARG A 111 -4.68 -8.03 2.31
C ARG A 111 -3.78 -8.59 3.41
N VAL A 112 -4.34 -8.91 4.59
CA VAL A 112 -3.57 -9.46 5.71
C VAL A 112 -3.04 -10.85 5.40
N LEU A 113 -3.83 -11.70 4.72
CA LEU A 113 -3.39 -13.02 4.27
C LEU A 113 -2.26 -12.92 3.23
N SER A 114 -2.34 -11.96 2.30
CA SER A 114 -1.26 -11.67 1.35
C SER A 114 0.02 -11.20 2.07
N ALA A 115 -0.13 -10.41 3.14
CA ALA A 115 1.01 -9.98 3.95
C ALA A 115 1.66 -11.15 4.69
N TYR A 116 0.86 -12.01 5.34
CA TYR A 116 1.33 -13.22 6.00
C TYR A 116 2.11 -14.13 5.05
N LEU A 117 1.53 -14.52 3.92
CA LEU A 117 2.21 -15.45 3.00
C LEU A 117 3.47 -14.87 2.36
N ASP A 118 3.49 -13.57 2.06
CA ASP A 118 4.69 -12.96 1.47
C ASP A 118 5.79 -12.71 2.49
N LYS A 119 5.46 -12.30 3.71
CA LYS A 119 6.44 -11.80 4.68
C LYS A 119 6.81 -12.79 5.77
N VAL A 120 5.91 -13.69 6.12
CA VAL A 120 6.03 -14.58 7.28
C VAL A 120 6.22 -16.01 6.83
N ALA A 121 5.28 -16.55 6.04
CA ALA A 121 5.35 -17.94 5.60
C ALA A 121 6.63 -18.25 4.82
N ARG A 122 7.15 -17.28 4.05
CA ARG A 122 8.40 -17.41 3.28
C ARG A 122 9.67 -16.96 4.03
N GLY A 123 9.61 -16.76 5.35
CA GLY A 123 10.78 -16.43 6.18
C GLY A 123 11.50 -15.13 5.80
N LYS A 124 10.78 -14.09 5.36
CA LYS A 124 11.42 -12.85 4.85
C LYS A 124 11.78 -11.86 5.96
N LYS A 125 12.72 -10.95 5.67
CA LYS A 125 13.20 -9.86 6.54
C LYS A 125 12.10 -9.01 7.21
N ALA A 126 10.88 -8.95 6.68
CA ALA A 126 9.80 -8.18 7.29
C ALA A 126 9.19 -8.85 8.54
N ALA A 127 9.40 -10.16 8.72
CA ALA A 127 9.02 -10.89 9.95
C ALA A 127 9.68 -10.30 11.20
N LYS A 128 10.82 -9.59 11.08
CA LYS A 128 11.48 -8.89 12.20
C LYS A 128 10.64 -7.79 12.88
N ASN A 129 9.53 -7.37 12.28
CA ASN A 129 8.63 -6.40 12.91
C ASN A 129 7.59 -7.06 13.82
N LEU A 130 7.57 -8.41 13.89
CA LEU A 130 6.78 -9.20 14.82
C LEU A 130 7.49 -9.30 16.17
N LYS A 131 6.73 -9.53 17.25
CA LYS A 131 7.27 -9.63 18.62
C LYS A 131 8.15 -10.87 18.79
N TYR A 132 7.70 -11.99 18.22
CA TYR A 132 8.43 -13.26 18.23
C TYR A 132 8.56 -13.70 16.78
N GLY A 133 9.65 -13.29 16.13
CA GLY A 133 9.97 -13.74 14.77
C GLY A 133 10.48 -15.17 14.85
N CYS A 134 9.70 -16.14 14.36
CA CYS A 134 10.02 -17.58 14.25
C CYS A 134 11.14 -18.03 15.21
N THR A 135 10.91 -17.94 16.52
CA THR A 135 11.86 -18.42 17.51
C THR A 135 11.66 -19.92 17.64
N GLY A 136 12.47 -20.68 16.91
CA GLY A 136 12.43 -22.15 16.85
C GLY A 136 11.95 -22.64 15.49
N ASN A 137 12.49 -23.78 15.07
CA ASN A 137 12.40 -24.45 13.76
C ASN A 137 11.00 -24.63 13.09
N GLY A 138 9.92 -24.02 13.60
CA GLY A 138 8.57 -24.03 13.02
C GLY A 138 8.21 -22.74 12.26
N GLN A 139 7.46 -22.91 11.17
CA GLN A 139 6.86 -21.81 10.41
C GLN A 139 5.67 -21.25 11.21
N LEU A 140 5.70 -19.95 11.60
CA LEU A 140 4.61 -19.28 12.31
C LEU A 140 3.30 -19.45 11.52
N LYS A 141 2.26 -20.04 12.13
CA LYS A 141 0.95 -20.26 11.52
C LYS A 141 0.16 -18.96 11.44
N PHE A 142 -0.90 -18.95 10.61
CA PHE A 142 -1.67 -17.73 10.38
C PHE A 142 -2.39 -17.20 11.62
N HIS A 143 -3.00 -18.07 12.44
CA HIS A 143 -3.65 -17.65 13.70
C HIS A 143 -2.64 -17.05 14.68
N GLU A 144 -1.47 -17.67 14.84
CA GLU A 144 -0.38 -17.16 15.70
C GLU A 144 0.11 -15.80 15.20
N PHE A 145 0.18 -15.62 13.88
CA PHE A 145 0.49 -14.33 13.28
C PHE A 145 -0.57 -13.28 13.63
N LEU A 146 -1.87 -13.59 13.50
CA LEU A 146 -2.96 -12.69 13.87
C LEU A 146 -2.93 -12.35 15.37
N ASP A 147 -2.65 -13.32 16.23
CA ASP A 147 -2.52 -13.10 17.67
C ASP A 147 -1.37 -12.16 18.01
N GLN A 148 -0.23 -12.27 17.33
CA GLN A 148 0.87 -11.31 17.52
C GLN A 148 0.51 -9.88 17.10
N LEU A 149 -0.47 -9.71 16.20
CA LEU A 149 -0.97 -8.40 15.79
C LEU A 149 -1.93 -7.78 16.81
N LYS A 150 -2.44 -8.53 17.80
CA LYS A 150 -3.25 -7.98 18.89
C LYS A 150 -2.36 -7.06 19.77
N GLY A 151 -2.38 -5.77 19.47
CA GLY A 151 -1.65 -4.72 20.20
C GLY A 151 -0.68 -3.90 19.33
N PRO A 152 0.41 -3.35 19.88
CA PRO A 152 1.25 -2.35 19.20
C PRO A 152 1.95 -2.90 17.95
N THR A 153 2.15 -4.23 17.86
CA THR A 153 2.73 -4.91 16.71
C THR A 153 1.98 -4.60 15.41
N LEU A 154 0.67 -4.38 15.49
CA LEU A 154 -0.17 -4.01 14.35
C LEU A 154 0.39 -2.79 13.61
N PHE A 155 0.89 -1.81 14.35
CA PHE A 155 1.39 -0.54 13.82
C PHE A 155 2.92 -0.47 13.72
N ASN A 156 3.63 -1.53 14.10
CA ASN A 156 5.09 -1.55 14.04
C ASN A 156 5.59 -1.29 12.62
N GLY A 157 4.85 -1.67 11.58
CA GLY A 157 5.21 -1.39 10.21
C GLY A 157 4.03 -1.41 9.23
N PRO A 158 4.28 -1.00 7.99
CA PRO A 158 3.23 -0.73 7.01
C PRO A 158 2.68 -1.96 6.30
N HIS A 159 3.26 -3.15 6.52
CA HIS A 159 2.90 -4.35 5.76
C HIS A 159 1.56 -4.96 6.18
N TRP A 160 1.17 -4.76 7.43
CA TRP A 160 -0.03 -5.35 8.03
C TRP A 160 -0.77 -4.39 8.96
N CYS A 161 -0.34 -3.14 9.15
CA CYS A 161 -1.18 -2.15 9.85
C CYS A 161 -2.45 -1.88 9.05
N PRO A 162 -3.55 -1.40 9.65
CA PRO A 162 -4.69 -0.88 8.91
C PRO A 162 -4.26 0.06 7.77
N GLN A 163 -4.89 -0.06 6.62
CA GLN A 163 -4.61 0.75 5.43
C GLN A 163 -4.81 2.23 5.73
N VAL A 164 -5.86 2.57 6.50
CA VAL A 164 -6.10 3.94 6.96
C VAL A 164 -4.91 4.55 7.70
N ALA A 165 -4.09 3.74 8.38
CA ALA A 165 -2.91 4.21 9.12
C ALA A 165 -1.73 4.62 8.20
N LEU A 166 -1.84 4.37 6.90
CA LEU A 166 -0.87 4.76 5.87
C LEU A 166 -1.32 5.96 5.04
N LEU A 167 -2.53 6.46 5.30
CA LEU A 167 -3.18 7.52 4.53
C LEU A 167 -3.25 8.81 5.35
N PRO A 168 -3.58 9.95 4.70
CA PRO A 168 -3.92 11.17 5.42
C PRO A 168 -5.07 10.95 6.41
N GLN A 169 -5.01 11.58 7.59
CA GLN A 169 -6.07 11.56 8.60
C GLN A 169 -7.41 11.98 8.00
N ASN A 170 -7.41 13.11 7.28
CA ASN A 170 -8.54 13.53 6.48
C ASN A 170 -8.48 12.86 5.10
N ARG A 171 -9.10 11.67 5.01
CA ARG A 171 -9.19 10.89 3.76
C ARG A 171 -10.07 11.56 2.69
N GLY A 172 -10.94 12.51 3.06
CA GLY A 172 -11.72 13.29 2.08
C GLY A 172 -10.87 14.20 1.20
N LYS A 173 -9.56 14.31 1.46
CA LYS A 173 -8.59 14.96 0.59
C LYS A 173 -8.05 14.06 -0.52
N LEU A 174 -8.34 12.75 -0.49
CA LEU A 174 -8.01 11.87 -1.59
C LEU A 174 -9.04 12.11 -2.69
N ASP A 175 -8.56 12.50 -3.88
CA ASP A 175 -9.40 12.67 -5.06
C ASP A 175 -9.88 11.31 -5.60
N PHE A 176 -9.12 10.24 -5.33
CA PHE A 176 -9.49 8.89 -5.77
C PHE A 176 -9.00 7.78 -4.85
N ILE A 177 -9.86 6.78 -4.65
CA ILE A 177 -9.58 5.56 -3.90
C ILE A 177 -9.96 4.38 -4.80
N GLY A 178 -8.96 3.82 -5.48
CA GLY A 178 -9.13 2.61 -6.27
C GLY A 178 -9.14 1.35 -5.40
N ARG A 179 -9.62 0.24 -5.94
CA ARG A 179 -9.71 -1.07 -5.28
C ARG A 179 -8.97 -2.10 -6.09
N LEU A 180 -8.23 -2.99 -5.42
CA LEU A 180 -7.56 -4.08 -6.10
C LEU A 180 -8.55 -5.05 -6.74
N GLU A 181 -9.73 -5.21 -6.14
CA GLU A 181 -10.83 -6.05 -6.63
C GLU A 181 -11.37 -5.55 -7.98
N ARG A 182 -11.14 -4.29 -8.32
CA ARG A 182 -11.58 -3.65 -9.57
C ARG A 182 -10.41 -2.96 -10.29
N ILE A 183 -9.22 -3.54 -10.14
CA ILE A 183 -7.96 -2.89 -10.54
C ILE A 183 -7.96 -2.49 -12.01
N ASP A 184 -8.55 -3.30 -12.89
CA ASP A 184 -8.56 -3.04 -14.33
C ASP A 184 -9.36 -1.77 -14.66
N THR A 185 -10.60 -1.64 -14.15
CA THR A 185 -11.43 -0.44 -14.36
C THR A 185 -10.86 0.79 -13.65
N ASP A 186 -10.31 0.60 -12.44
CA ASP A 186 -9.79 1.71 -11.64
C ASP A 186 -8.45 2.22 -12.19
N LEU A 187 -7.64 1.36 -12.81
CA LEU A 187 -6.44 1.78 -13.54
C LEU A 187 -6.78 2.53 -14.82
N GLU A 188 -7.79 2.08 -15.56
CA GLU A 188 -8.25 2.80 -16.75
C GLU A 188 -8.69 4.23 -16.39
N HIS A 189 -9.52 4.37 -15.35
CA HIS A 189 -9.92 5.68 -14.84
C HIS A 189 -8.72 6.53 -14.42
N LEU A 190 -7.77 5.94 -13.69
CA LEU A 190 -6.56 6.64 -13.25
C LEU A 190 -5.71 7.14 -14.41
N VAL A 191 -5.47 6.29 -15.42
CA VAL A 191 -4.65 6.63 -16.59
C VAL A 191 -5.31 7.72 -17.41
N GLN A 192 -6.62 7.61 -17.65
CA GLN A 192 -7.38 8.66 -18.32
C GLN A 192 -7.31 9.97 -17.54
N LYS A 193 -7.39 9.92 -16.21
CA LYS A 193 -7.36 11.12 -15.36
C LYS A 193 -6.00 11.82 -15.33
N ILE A 194 -4.90 11.06 -15.22
CA ILE A 194 -3.55 11.62 -15.07
C ILE A 194 -2.92 11.96 -16.42
N PHE A 195 -3.08 11.09 -17.41
CA PHE A 195 -2.36 11.19 -18.68
C PHE A 195 -3.24 11.54 -19.89
N ASN A 196 -4.57 11.62 -19.70
CA ASN A 196 -5.55 11.83 -20.77
C ASN A 196 -5.38 10.84 -21.93
N ARG A 197 -5.23 9.56 -21.59
CA ARG A 197 -5.02 8.45 -22.54
C ARG A 197 -5.86 7.23 -22.13
N PRO A 198 -6.31 6.42 -23.10
CA PRO A 198 -6.91 5.13 -22.80
C PRO A 198 -5.88 4.17 -22.21
N LEU A 199 -6.36 3.16 -21.48
CA LEU A 199 -5.51 2.05 -21.04
C LEU A 199 -5.15 1.19 -22.27
N SER A 200 -3.91 1.30 -22.75
CA SER A 200 -3.34 0.43 -23.78
C SER A 200 -3.27 -1.02 -23.31
N GLU A 201 -3.39 -1.94 -24.27
CA GLU A 201 -3.40 -3.41 -24.08
C GLU A 201 -2.13 -3.98 -23.38
N GLY A 202 -1.11 -3.16 -23.12
CA GLY A 202 0.15 -3.56 -22.48
C GLY A 202 0.19 -3.45 -20.95
N VAL A 203 -0.84 -2.88 -20.31
CA VAL A 203 -0.97 -2.82 -18.85
C VAL A 203 -1.89 -3.93 -18.35
N GLN A 204 -1.71 -5.13 -18.88
CA GLN A 204 -2.30 -6.34 -18.32
C GLN A 204 -1.78 -6.51 -16.89
N SER A 205 -2.68 -6.74 -15.93
CA SER A 205 -2.33 -6.80 -14.51
C SER A 205 -1.17 -7.77 -14.28
N TRP A 206 0.01 -7.26 -13.94
CA TRP A 206 1.22 -8.05 -13.68
C TRP A 206 1.17 -8.77 -12.32
N ASP A 207 -0.03 -9.09 -11.84
CA ASP A 207 -0.21 -9.76 -10.58
C ASP A 207 0.00 -11.27 -10.79
N ILE A 208 1.25 -11.71 -10.64
CA ILE A 208 1.63 -13.13 -10.56
C ILE A 208 0.95 -13.83 -9.35
N HIS A 209 0.16 -13.08 -8.56
CA HIS A 209 -0.61 -13.55 -7.41
C HIS A 209 -2.11 -13.26 -7.55
N ARG A 210 -2.61 -13.02 -8.77
CA ARG A 210 -3.98 -12.52 -9.04
C ARG A 210 -5.11 -13.40 -8.50
N THR A 211 -4.85 -14.66 -8.16
CA THR A 211 -5.89 -15.51 -7.59
C THR A 211 -5.22 -16.54 -6.71
N ARG A 212 -5.42 -16.40 -5.40
CA ARG A 212 -5.47 -17.58 -4.54
C ARG A 212 -6.90 -18.06 -4.58
N SER A 213 -7.10 -19.34 -4.85
CA SER A 213 -8.42 -19.96 -4.95
C SER A 213 -9.23 -19.70 -3.68
N GLU A 214 -10.55 -19.84 -3.77
CA GLU A 214 -11.39 -19.88 -2.58
C GLU A 214 -10.89 -20.95 -1.59
N GLU A 215 -10.40 -22.07 -2.10
CA GLU A 215 -9.79 -23.16 -1.32
C GLU A 215 -8.58 -22.69 -0.51
N ASP A 216 -7.67 -21.91 -1.12
CA ASP A 216 -6.53 -21.32 -0.42
C ASP A 216 -7.00 -20.38 0.70
N PHE A 217 -8.11 -19.66 0.52
CA PHE A 217 -8.62 -18.75 1.54
C PHE A 217 -9.30 -19.52 2.67
N ALA A 218 -10.14 -20.52 2.36
CA ALA A 218 -10.80 -21.39 3.33
C ALA A 218 -9.79 -22.15 4.20
N HIS A 219 -8.62 -22.49 3.66
CA HIS A 219 -7.54 -23.11 4.43
C HIS A 219 -7.03 -22.24 5.60
N TYR A 220 -7.10 -20.90 5.48
CA TYR A 220 -6.58 -19.99 6.50
C TYR A 220 -7.64 -19.36 7.40
N TYR A 221 -8.91 -19.36 6.98
CA TYR A 221 -9.97 -18.61 7.67
C TYR A 221 -11.04 -19.53 8.26
N ASP A 222 -11.01 -19.67 9.58
CA ASP A 222 -12.14 -20.10 10.39
C ASP A 222 -12.88 -18.88 10.98
N THR A 223 -13.99 -19.12 11.70
CA THR A 223 -14.78 -18.07 12.36
C THR A 223 -13.91 -17.18 13.26
N THR A 224 -12.98 -17.77 14.01
CA THR A 224 -12.08 -17.07 14.93
C THR A 224 -11.14 -16.10 14.20
N ALA A 225 -10.56 -16.54 13.08
CA ALA A 225 -9.70 -15.72 12.24
C ALA A 225 -10.48 -14.59 11.57
N ILE A 226 -11.71 -14.85 11.11
CA ILE A 226 -12.60 -13.85 10.53
C ILE A 226 -12.91 -12.75 11.55
N GLU A 227 -13.28 -13.13 12.77
CA GLU A 227 -13.56 -12.17 13.85
C GLU A 227 -12.31 -11.39 14.26
N THR A 228 -11.17 -12.08 14.38
CA THR A 228 -9.90 -11.45 14.74
C THR A 228 -9.49 -10.41 13.70
N VAL A 229 -9.56 -10.72 12.41
CA VAL A 229 -9.24 -9.77 11.34
C VAL A 229 -10.25 -8.63 11.30
N TYR A 230 -11.55 -8.91 11.44
CA TYR A 230 -12.54 -7.83 11.52
C TYR A 230 -12.21 -6.84 12.64
N ASN A 231 -11.87 -7.34 13.83
CA ASN A 231 -11.54 -6.51 14.98
C ASN A 231 -10.24 -5.72 14.78
N LEU A 232 -9.18 -6.35 14.26
CA LEU A 232 -7.90 -5.68 13.98
C LEU A 232 -8.00 -4.59 12.91
N TYR A 233 -8.86 -4.78 11.91
CA TYR A 233 -8.95 -3.93 10.72
C TYR A 233 -10.29 -3.21 10.59
N ARG A 234 -11.07 -3.10 11.67
CA ARG A 234 -12.42 -2.52 11.67
C ARG A 234 -12.49 -1.15 10.99
N GLU A 235 -11.48 -0.32 11.21
CA GLU A 235 -11.39 1.00 10.58
C GLU A 235 -11.26 0.93 9.05
N ASP A 236 -10.56 -0.06 8.50
CA ASP A 236 -10.49 -0.25 7.04
C ASP A 236 -11.86 -0.69 6.48
N PHE A 237 -12.55 -1.60 7.17
CA PHE A 237 -13.88 -2.05 6.75
C PHE A 237 -14.85 -0.87 6.68
N LEU A 238 -14.88 -0.04 7.73
CA LEU A 238 -15.74 1.13 7.78
C LEU A 238 -15.31 2.22 6.79
N ALA A 239 -14.02 2.54 6.72
CA ALA A 239 -13.53 3.64 5.88
C ALA A 239 -13.69 3.38 4.38
N PHE A 240 -13.66 2.10 3.96
CA PHE A 240 -13.75 1.72 2.56
C PHE A 240 -15.00 0.90 2.22
N GLY A 241 -15.98 0.83 3.13
CA GLY A 241 -17.25 0.14 2.88
C GLY A 241 -17.11 -1.35 2.54
N TYR A 242 -16.12 -2.04 3.11
CA TYR A 242 -16.03 -3.50 2.96
C TYR A 242 -17.01 -4.18 3.92
N ARG A 243 -17.61 -5.27 3.44
CA ARG A 243 -18.48 -6.13 4.26
C ARG A 243 -17.67 -6.85 5.33
N ARG A 244 -18.29 -7.06 6.49
CA ARG A 244 -17.74 -7.91 7.55
C ARG A 244 -17.68 -9.37 7.11
N ASP A 245 -18.65 -9.82 6.33
CA ASP A 245 -18.62 -11.19 5.83
C ASP A 245 -17.56 -11.30 4.73
N PRO A 246 -16.66 -12.28 4.78
CA PRO A 246 -15.71 -12.53 3.71
C PRO A 246 -16.49 -12.99 2.48
N ASP A 247 -16.55 -12.14 1.45
CA ASP A 247 -16.98 -12.55 0.13
C ASP A 247 -15.81 -13.30 -0.55
N PHE A 248 -16.00 -14.61 -0.76
CA PHE A 248 -14.98 -15.45 -1.38
C PHE A 248 -14.98 -15.33 -2.92
N SER A 249 -16.04 -14.75 -3.50
CA SER A 249 -16.42 -14.90 -4.90
C SER A 249 -16.01 -13.77 -5.87
N GLN A 250 -15.01 -12.94 -5.51
CA GLN A 250 -14.53 -11.84 -6.36
C GLN A 250 -13.07 -12.00 -6.80
#